data_AF-A0A067N4V8-F1
#
_entry.id   AF-A0A067N4V8-F1
#
_cell.length_a   1.000
_cell.length_b   1.000
_cell.length_c   1.000
_cell.angle_alpha   90.00
_cell.angle_beta   90.00
_cell.angle_gamma   90.00
#
_symmetry.space_group_name_H-M   'P 1'
#
loop_
_entity.id
_entity.type
_entity.pdbx_description
1 polymer ?
#
loop_
_entity_poly.entity_id
_entity_poly.type
_entity_poly.pdbx_seq_one_letter_code
_entity_poly.pdbx_strand_id
1 'polypeptide(L)'
;GDCCTVEDFRIDLIGPPRSLWNTSAANVFVHAFEAFTGVELDRQMVRTAFFTRLKTLKQEYKLSKKSKREQQNSIIQKRRKMRKRTLFIQRHDTVLHDHRLHKHISLLDRLGVDGMSSDESDGEECMGSEVHTAAPRFRVRRPVWRAQVVGRWLQAFDSFYLRRRQASQDKRGCYPRVRVRDNTEPSTSKDFVAGLPLNAYDQVWM
;
A
#
# COMPACT_ATOMS: atom_id res chain seq x y z
N GLY A 1 -13.46 28.50 -28.85
CA GLY A 1 -12.83 29.43 -27.92
C GLY A 1 -12.32 28.66 -26.73
N ASP A 2 -11.22 29.10 -26.13
CA ASP A 2 -10.70 28.48 -24.91
C ASP A 2 -11.66 28.71 -23.73
N CYS A 3 -11.75 27.72 -22.83
CA CYS A 3 -12.67 27.77 -21.70
C CYS A 3 -12.24 28.72 -20.57
N CYS A 4 -10.97 29.11 -20.55
CA CYS A 4 -10.37 30.05 -19.60
C CYS A 4 -9.18 30.76 -20.25
N THR A 5 -8.64 31.78 -19.58
CA THR A 5 -7.42 32.48 -20.00
C THR A 5 -6.28 32.25 -18.99
N VAL A 6 -5.12 32.85 -19.24
CA VAL A 6 -3.97 32.78 -18.30
C VAL A 6 -4.29 33.52 -17.00
N GLU A 7 -5.06 34.61 -17.09
CA GLU A 7 -5.42 35.50 -15.99
C GLU A 7 -6.54 34.93 -15.11
N ASP A 8 -7.49 34.18 -15.69
CA ASP A 8 -8.56 33.48 -14.97
C ASP A 8 -8.43 31.96 -15.14
N PHE A 9 -7.22 31.45 -14.95
CA PHE A 9 -6.93 30.03 -15.17
C PHE A 9 -7.67 29.14 -14.16
N ARG A 10 -8.54 28.26 -14.67
CA ARG A 10 -9.34 27.32 -13.86
C ARG A 10 -9.31 25.91 -14.42
N ILE A 11 -9.35 24.94 -13.52
CA ILE A 11 -9.44 23.50 -13.82
C ILE A 11 -10.70 22.90 -13.20
N ASP A 12 -11.28 21.93 -13.89
CA ASP A 12 -12.43 21.18 -13.40
C ASP A 12 -11.94 20.04 -12.48
N LEU A 13 -12.23 20.15 -11.19
CA LEU A 13 -11.87 19.14 -10.19
C LEU A 13 -12.94 18.07 -9.98
N ILE A 14 -14.16 18.24 -10.52
CA ILE A 14 -15.31 17.35 -10.30
C ILE A 14 -15.42 16.29 -11.40
N GLY A 15 -15.33 16.69 -12.68
CA GLY A 15 -15.53 15.81 -13.82
C GLY A 15 -14.39 14.80 -14.05
N PRO A 16 -14.31 14.11 -15.21
CA PRO A 16 -13.15 13.29 -15.53
C PRO A 16 -11.88 14.16 -15.72
N PRO A 17 -10.65 13.62 -15.53
CA PRO A 17 -9.41 14.37 -15.74
C PRO A 17 -9.24 14.92 -17.17
N ARG A 18 -9.82 14.24 -18.17
CA ARG A 18 -9.82 14.69 -19.57
C ARG A 18 -11.21 15.20 -20.00
N SER A 19 -11.92 15.90 -19.11
CA SER A 19 -13.14 16.62 -19.49
C SER A 19 -12.83 17.65 -20.58
N LEU A 20 -13.86 18.07 -21.33
CA LEU A 20 -13.70 19.10 -22.37
C LEU A 20 -13.08 20.38 -21.79
N TRP A 21 -13.51 20.78 -20.59
CA TRP A 21 -12.91 21.90 -19.83
C TRP A 21 -11.42 21.70 -19.60
N ASN A 22 -11.02 20.58 -18.95
CA ASN A 22 -9.61 20.33 -18.63
C ASN A 22 -8.74 20.17 -19.88
N THR A 23 -9.33 19.74 -21.00
CA THR A 23 -8.65 19.63 -22.29
C THR A 23 -8.34 21.00 -22.87
N SER A 24 -9.27 21.96 -22.76
CA SER A 24 -9.02 23.35 -23.17
C SER A 24 -8.08 24.06 -22.19
N ALA A 25 -8.27 23.91 -20.87
CA ALA A 25 -7.34 24.46 -19.87
C ALA A 25 -5.90 23.93 -20.05
N ALA A 26 -5.72 22.67 -20.45
CA ALA A 26 -4.40 22.14 -20.78
C ALA A 26 -3.73 22.89 -21.94
N ASN A 27 -4.49 23.33 -22.96
CA ASN A 27 -3.94 24.11 -24.07
C ASN A 27 -3.45 25.47 -23.59
N VAL A 28 -4.28 26.17 -22.81
CA VAL A 28 -3.95 27.47 -22.22
C VAL A 28 -2.69 27.36 -21.35
N PHE A 29 -2.58 26.31 -20.55
CA PHE A 29 -1.40 26.03 -19.74
C PHE A 29 -0.15 25.82 -20.58
N VAL A 30 -0.22 25.00 -21.65
CA VAL A 30 0.93 24.74 -22.53
C VAL A 30 1.42 26.04 -23.16
N HIS A 31 0.51 26.86 -23.69
CA HIS A 31 0.86 28.16 -24.29
C HIS A 31 1.51 29.11 -23.28
N ALA A 32 0.94 29.23 -22.09
CA ALA A 32 1.51 30.06 -21.02
C ALA A 32 2.87 29.54 -20.54
N PHE A 33 3.04 28.22 -20.46
CA PHE A 33 4.27 27.59 -20.00
C PHE A 33 5.41 27.72 -21.02
N GLU A 34 5.13 27.62 -22.32
CA GLU A 34 6.09 27.93 -23.38
C GLU A 34 6.53 29.40 -23.30
N ALA A 35 5.59 30.33 -23.19
CA ALA A 35 5.90 31.75 -23.05
C ALA A 35 6.72 32.06 -21.78
N PHE A 36 6.43 31.38 -20.67
CA PHE A 36 7.15 31.53 -19.41
C PHE A 36 8.57 30.97 -19.46
N THR A 37 8.77 29.82 -20.08
CA THR A 37 10.08 29.16 -20.14
C THR A 37 11.00 29.77 -21.20
N GLY A 38 10.44 30.42 -22.23
CA GLY A 38 11.21 31.04 -23.31
C GLY A 38 11.95 30.04 -24.21
N VAL A 39 11.59 28.76 -24.13
CA VAL A 39 12.19 27.66 -24.90
C VAL A 39 11.07 26.92 -25.64
N GLU A 40 11.37 26.44 -26.84
CA GLU A 40 10.46 25.56 -27.57
C GLU A 40 10.36 24.21 -26.85
N LEU A 41 9.16 23.85 -26.40
CA LEU A 41 8.89 22.63 -25.64
C LEU A 41 8.10 21.64 -26.49
N ASP A 42 8.26 20.35 -26.20
CA ASP A 42 7.31 19.35 -26.69
C ASP A 42 5.95 19.55 -26.00
N ARG A 43 5.04 20.20 -26.72
CA ARG A 43 3.65 20.47 -26.30
C ARG A 43 2.93 19.23 -25.79
N GLN A 44 3.19 18.07 -26.40
CA GLN A 44 2.52 16.83 -26.02
C GLN A 44 3.05 16.30 -24.68
N MET A 45 4.35 16.43 -24.43
CA MET A 45 4.97 16.11 -23.15
C MET A 45 4.43 17.02 -22.04
N VAL A 46 4.41 18.34 -22.25
CA VAL A 46 3.88 19.31 -21.28
C VAL A 46 2.41 19.03 -20.98
N ARG A 47 1.59 18.76 -22.01
CA ARG A 47 0.18 18.39 -21.86
C ARG A 47 0.02 17.11 -21.03
N THR A 48 0.89 16.12 -21.25
CA THR A 48 0.86 14.85 -20.50
C THR A 48 1.25 15.06 -19.03
N ALA A 49 2.26 15.89 -18.77
CA ALA A 49 2.65 16.31 -17.43
C ALA A 49 1.52 17.06 -16.72
N PHE A 50 0.84 17.97 -17.42
CA PHE A 50 -0.34 18.68 -16.92
C PHE A 50 -1.44 17.72 -16.47
N PHE A 51 -1.83 16.76 -17.32
CA PHE A 51 -2.85 15.78 -16.94
C PHE A 51 -2.42 14.86 -15.79
N THR A 52 -1.11 14.58 -15.69
CA THR A 52 -0.56 13.83 -14.56
C THR A 52 -0.70 14.62 -13.26
N ARG A 53 -0.37 15.91 -13.26
CA ARG A 53 -0.57 16.78 -12.09
C ARG A 53 -2.06 16.96 -11.76
N LEU A 54 -2.91 17.12 -12.77
CA LEU A 54 -4.36 17.25 -12.59
C LEU A 54 -4.97 16.02 -11.91
N LYS A 55 -4.54 14.80 -12.27
CA LYS A 55 -4.96 13.58 -11.55
C LYS A 55 -4.65 13.68 -10.05
N THR A 56 -3.46 14.15 -9.70
CA THR A 56 -3.05 14.34 -8.31
C THR A 56 -3.88 15.44 -7.62
N LEU A 57 -4.10 16.59 -8.26
CA LEU A 57 -4.92 17.68 -7.72
C LEU A 57 -6.37 17.25 -7.45
N LYS A 58 -6.97 16.47 -8.36
CA LYS A 58 -8.31 15.91 -8.16
C LYS A 58 -8.35 14.93 -6.98
N GLN A 59 -7.29 14.13 -6.82
CA GLN A 59 -7.17 13.24 -5.67
C GLN A 59 -7.04 14.02 -4.36
N GLU A 60 -6.21 15.07 -4.34
CA GLU A 60 -6.05 15.98 -3.19
C GLU A 60 -7.39 16.67 -2.84
N TYR A 61 -8.11 17.18 -3.84
CA TYR A 61 -9.45 17.76 -3.67
C TYR A 61 -10.46 16.76 -3.10
N LYS A 62 -10.48 15.53 -3.62
CA LYS A 62 -11.35 14.47 -3.09
C LYS A 62 -11.00 14.13 -1.64
N LEU A 63 -9.72 14.19 -1.27
CA LEU A 63 -9.27 13.96 0.10
C LEU A 63 -9.63 15.13 1.02
N SER A 64 -9.54 16.38 0.57
CA SER A 64 -9.88 17.56 1.38
C SER A 64 -11.36 17.62 1.74
N LYS A 65 -12.24 17.01 0.93
CA LYS A 65 -13.67 16.85 1.22
C LYS A 65 -13.98 15.78 2.27
N LYS A 66 -13.02 14.92 2.61
CA LYS A 66 -13.20 13.90 3.66
C LYS A 66 -12.91 14.48 5.03
N SER A 67 -13.59 13.97 6.05
CA SER A 67 -13.27 14.28 7.45
C SER A 67 -11.84 13.85 7.81
N LYS A 68 -11.23 14.51 8.79
CA LYS A 68 -9.88 14.13 9.30
C LYS A 68 -9.81 12.65 9.69
N ARG A 69 -10.88 12.13 10.29
CA ARG A 69 -11.02 10.71 10.67
C ARG A 69 -10.97 9.78 9.47
N GLU A 70 -11.70 10.08 8.39
CA GLU A 70 -11.69 9.26 7.17
C GLU A 70 -10.34 9.31 6.45
N GLN A 71 -9.68 10.47 6.43
CA GLN A 71 -8.34 10.61 5.88
C GLN A 71 -7.33 9.75 6.66
N GLN A 72 -7.38 9.81 7.99
CA GLN A 72 -6.54 9.02 8.88
C GLN A 72 -6.80 7.51 8.69
N ASN A 73 -8.05 7.09 8.64
CA ASN A 73 -8.42 5.69 8.38
C ASN A 73 -7.87 5.20 7.03
N SER A 74 -7.97 6.03 5.97
CA SER A 74 -7.40 5.70 4.66
C SER A 74 -5.88 5.55 4.71
N ILE A 75 -5.17 6.39 5.48
CA ILE A 75 -3.72 6.31 5.63
C ILE A 75 -3.35 5.01 6.35
N ILE A 76 -4.03 4.68 7.45
CA ILE A 76 -3.83 3.45 8.22
C ILE A 76 -4.06 2.23 7.33
N GLN A 77 -5.17 2.18 6.60
CA GLN A 77 -5.49 1.09 5.66
C GLN A 77 -4.42 0.93 4.58
N LYS A 78 -3.94 2.03 3.98
CA LYS A 78 -2.84 2.00 3.01
C LYS A 78 -1.56 1.44 3.61
N ARG A 79 -1.18 1.88 4.82
CA ARG A 79 -0.01 1.35 5.55
C ARG A 79 -0.14 -0.15 5.82
N ARG A 80 -1.31 -0.61 6.27
CA ARG A 80 -1.60 -2.04 6.50
C ARG A 80 -1.49 -2.87 5.22
N LYS A 81 -2.08 -2.39 4.11
CA LYS A 81 -2.00 -3.07 2.79
C LYS A 81 -0.56 -3.17 2.29
N MET A 82 0.21 -2.09 2.40
CA MET A 82 1.62 -2.11 2.02
C MET A 82 2.43 -3.09 2.87
N ARG A 83 2.17 -3.16 4.18
CA ARG A 83 2.83 -4.12 5.08
C ARG A 83 2.49 -5.57 4.74
N LYS A 84 1.22 -5.88 4.43
CA LYS A 84 0.84 -7.21 3.90
C LYS A 84 1.61 -7.56 2.63
N ARG A 85 1.68 -6.62 1.68
CA ARG A 85 2.40 -6.82 0.42
C ARG A 85 3.90 -7.06 0.64
N THR A 86 4.55 -6.25 1.48
CA THR A 86 5.97 -6.43 1.81
C THR A 86 6.21 -7.79 2.45
N LEU A 87 5.33 -8.23 3.36
CA LEU A 87 5.46 -9.52 4.02
C LEU A 87 5.32 -10.68 3.02
N PHE A 88 4.36 -10.61 2.10
CA PHE A 88 4.22 -11.59 1.02
C PHE A 88 5.50 -11.66 0.19
N ILE A 89 6.00 -10.51 -0.28
CA ILE A 89 7.24 -10.44 -1.09
C ILE A 89 8.43 -11.03 -0.34
N GLN A 90 8.61 -10.70 0.94
CA GLN A 90 9.71 -11.24 1.75
C GLN A 90 9.65 -12.76 1.90
N ARG A 91 8.45 -13.31 2.11
CA ARG A 91 8.26 -14.76 2.21
C ARG A 91 8.48 -15.44 0.86
N HIS A 92 7.98 -14.84 -0.21
CA HIS A 92 8.18 -15.34 -1.57
C HIS A 92 9.66 -15.35 -1.93
N ASP A 93 10.39 -14.25 -1.67
CA ASP A 93 11.84 -14.15 -1.88
C ASP A 93 12.61 -15.20 -1.05
N THR A 94 12.19 -15.43 0.20
CA THR A 94 12.80 -16.47 1.05
C THR A 94 12.61 -17.87 0.46
N VAL A 95 11.42 -18.15 -0.08
CA VAL A 95 11.15 -19.43 -0.71
C VAL A 95 11.95 -19.57 -2.01
N LEU A 96 11.98 -18.55 -2.87
CA LEU A 96 12.76 -18.61 -4.11
C LEU A 96 14.25 -18.83 -3.86
N HIS A 97 14.78 -18.26 -2.78
CA HIS A 97 16.20 -18.32 -2.46
C HIS A 97 16.64 -19.71 -1.95
N ASP A 98 15.78 -20.49 -1.28
CA ASP A 98 16.10 -21.81 -0.75
C ASP A 98 15.33 -22.91 -1.49
N HIS A 99 16.03 -23.69 -2.32
CA HIS A 99 15.44 -24.77 -3.12
C HIS A 99 14.63 -25.78 -2.30
N ARG A 100 14.99 -26.00 -1.02
CA ARG A 100 14.26 -26.92 -0.14
C ARG A 100 12.85 -26.43 0.18
N LEU A 101 12.62 -25.12 0.03
CA LEU A 101 11.33 -24.49 0.25
C LEU A 101 10.49 -24.40 -1.04
N HIS A 102 11.03 -24.67 -2.23
CA HIS A 102 10.33 -24.48 -3.51
C HIS A 102 8.99 -25.22 -3.60
N LYS A 103 8.87 -26.38 -2.95
CA LYS A 103 7.59 -27.13 -2.83
C LYS A 103 6.45 -26.34 -2.19
N HIS A 104 6.76 -25.23 -1.52
CA HIS A 104 5.81 -24.35 -0.84
C HIS A 104 5.34 -23.16 -1.69
N ILE A 105 5.95 -22.91 -2.86
CA ILE A 105 5.63 -21.76 -3.73
C ILE A 105 4.16 -21.78 -4.13
N SER A 106 3.67 -22.92 -4.61
CA SER A 106 2.30 -23.05 -5.13
C SER A 106 1.23 -22.67 -4.10
N LEU A 107 1.40 -23.10 -2.84
CA LEU A 107 0.48 -22.73 -1.77
C LEU A 107 0.64 -21.26 -1.37
N LEU A 108 1.88 -20.73 -1.37
CA LEU A 108 2.15 -19.34 -1.04
C LEU A 108 1.55 -18.39 -2.07
N ASP A 109 1.63 -18.72 -3.36
CA ASP A 109 1.05 -17.94 -4.46
C ASP A 109 -0.47 -17.93 -4.41
N ARG A 110 -1.09 -19.09 -4.16
CA ARG A 110 -2.54 -19.19 -3.94
C ARG A 110 -2.99 -18.37 -2.74
N LEU A 111 -2.19 -18.32 -1.68
CA LEU A 111 -2.48 -17.54 -0.48
C LEU A 111 -2.38 -16.02 -0.75
N GLY A 112 -1.40 -15.61 -1.56
CA GLY A 112 -1.22 -14.23 -2.02
C GLY A 112 -1.04 -13.21 -0.90
N VAL A 113 -1.20 -11.94 -1.25
CA VAL A 113 -1.11 -10.81 -0.31
C VAL A 113 -2.27 -10.83 0.69
N ASP A 114 -3.45 -11.26 0.26
CA ASP A 114 -4.67 -11.20 1.08
C ASP A 114 -4.66 -12.23 2.21
N GLY A 115 -3.99 -13.37 2.01
CA GLY A 115 -3.76 -14.35 3.04
C GLY A 115 -2.62 -14.02 4.01
N MET A 116 -1.99 -12.84 3.91
CA MET A 116 -1.04 -12.34 4.90
C MET A 116 -1.76 -11.75 6.12
N SER A 117 -1.09 -11.74 7.29
CA SER A 117 -1.65 -11.12 8.50
C SER A 117 -1.68 -9.60 8.40
N SER A 118 -2.71 -9.01 8.99
CA SER A 118 -2.78 -7.57 9.20
C SER A 118 -1.93 -7.26 10.44
N ASP A 119 -0.73 -6.71 10.26
CA ASP A 119 0.02 -6.24 11.41
C ASP A 119 -0.55 -4.88 11.84
N GLU A 120 -0.71 -4.62 13.14
CA GLU A 120 -1.10 -3.32 13.70
C GLU A 120 0.06 -2.81 14.54
N SER A 121 0.46 -1.55 14.39
CA SER A 121 1.50 -0.98 15.25
C SER A 121 0.89 -0.33 16.47
N ASP A 122 1.55 -0.40 17.63
CA ASP A 122 1.06 0.27 18.86
C ASP A 122 0.76 1.78 18.65
N GLY A 123 1.51 2.46 17.76
CA GLY A 123 1.26 3.86 17.41
C GLY A 123 0.09 4.13 16.45
N GLU A 124 -0.61 3.10 15.95
CA GLU A 124 -1.85 3.31 15.15
C GLU A 124 -3.05 3.68 16.05
N GLU A 125 -3.02 3.32 17.34
CA GLU A 125 -4.05 3.66 18.33
C GLU A 125 -3.76 5.00 19.04
N CYS A 126 -2.49 5.39 19.20
CA CYS A 126 -2.06 6.56 19.98
C CYS A 126 -1.55 7.74 19.14
N MET A 127 -2.09 8.02 17.94
CA MET A 127 -1.75 9.25 17.20
C MET A 127 -2.45 10.49 17.78
N GLY A 128 -2.21 10.75 19.06
CA GLY A 128 -2.74 11.89 19.82
C GLY A 128 -2.02 12.16 21.15
N SER A 129 -1.21 11.21 21.66
CA SER A 129 -0.47 11.44 22.90
C SER A 129 0.91 10.79 22.85
N GLU A 130 1.91 11.63 23.16
CA GLU A 130 3.26 11.34 23.64
C GLU A 130 4.31 10.72 22.69
N VAL A 131 5.52 11.24 22.89
CA VAL A 131 6.76 10.90 22.19
C VAL A 131 7.05 9.41 22.36
N HIS A 132 6.92 8.64 21.28
CA HIS A 132 7.33 7.24 21.27
C HIS A 132 8.87 7.13 21.31
N THR A 133 9.43 6.93 22.50
CA THR A 133 10.87 6.66 22.71
C THR A 133 11.25 5.19 22.45
N ALA A 134 10.26 4.28 22.33
CA ALA A 134 10.47 2.87 22.03
C ALA A 134 10.12 2.54 20.57
N ALA A 135 10.88 1.63 19.95
CA ALA A 135 10.58 1.13 18.62
C ALA A 135 9.16 0.51 18.57
N PRO A 136 8.33 0.84 17.58
CA PRO A 136 6.93 0.40 17.55
C PRO A 136 6.85 -1.13 17.47
N ARG A 137 6.10 -1.76 18.37
CA ARG A 137 5.80 -3.18 18.26
C ARG A 137 4.65 -3.38 17.28
N PHE A 138 4.73 -4.45 16.50
CA PHE A 138 3.72 -4.78 15.50
C PHE A 138 2.97 -6.03 15.95
N ARG A 139 1.71 -5.86 16.38
CA ARG A 139 0.81 -6.94 16.77
C ARG A 139 0.27 -7.63 15.53
N VAL A 140 0.47 -8.94 15.45
CA VAL A 140 0.05 -9.75 14.31
C VAL A 140 -1.42 -10.13 14.46
N ARG A 141 -2.31 -9.56 13.64
CA ARG A 141 -3.72 -9.99 13.58
C ARG A 141 -3.90 -11.08 12.52
N ARG A 142 -4.25 -12.28 12.96
CA ARG A 142 -4.56 -13.41 12.08
C ARG A 142 -5.94 -13.21 11.41
N PRO A 143 -6.09 -13.43 10.10
CA PRO A 143 -7.42 -13.50 9.48
C PRO A 143 -8.27 -14.59 10.13
N VAL A 144 -9.52 -14.29 10.46
CA VAL A 144 -10.44 -15.22 11.16
C VAL A 144 -10.58 -16.57 10.46
N TRP A 145 -10.60 -16.55 9.13
CA TRP A 145 -10.75 -17.74 8.29
C TRP A 145 -9.52 -18.64 8.27
N ARG A 146 -8.33 -18.14 8.60
CA ARG A 146 -7.06 -18.83 8.30
C ARG A 146 -6.65 -19.72 9.46
N ALA A 147 -6.58 -21.02 9.26
CA ALA A 147 -6.18 -21.99 10.28
C ALA A 147 -4.81 -21.67 10.93
N GLN A 148 -4.67 -22.02 12.21
CA GLN A 148 -3.43 -21.78 12.97
C GLN A 148 -2.21 -22.50 12.36
N VAL A 149 -2.41 -23.65 11.71
CA VAL A 149 -1.35 -24.38 11.01
C VAL A 149 -0.70 -23.54 9.90
N VAL A 150 -1.49 -22.79 9.14
CA VAL A 150 -0.99 -21.87 8.10
C VAL A 150 -0.21 -20.73 8.75
N GLY A 151 -0.67 -20.21 9.89
CA GLY A 151 0.05 -19.17 10.64
C GLY A 151 1.44 -19.62 11.14
N ARG A 152 1.55 -20.88 11.58
CA ARG A 152 2.82 -21.51 11.97
C ARG A 152 3.71 -21.79 10.75
N TRP A 153 3.15 -22.29 9.66
CA TRP A 153 3.87 -22.51 8.40
C TRP A 153 4.47 -21.20 7.86
N LEU A 154 3.70 -20.11 7.86
CA LEU A 154 4.19 -18.79 7.46
C LEU A 154 5.27 -18.21 8.40
N GLN A 155 5.26 -18.60 9.68
CA GLN A 155 6.29 -18.22 10.64
C GLN A 155 7.65 -18.80 10.30
N ALA A 156 7.67 -20.04 9.78
CA ALA A 156 8.92 -20.67 9.39
C ALA A 156 9.68 -19.80 8.38
N PHE A 157 8.98 -19.26 7.38
CA PHE A 157 9.57 -18.33 6.40
C PHE A 157 10.11 -17.06 7.06
N ASP A 158 9.38 -16.48 8.01
CA ASP A 158 9.85 -15.31 8.75
C ASP A 158 11.18 -15.61 9.48
N SER A 159 11.30 -16.79 10.09
CA SER A 159 12.52 -17.24 10.78
C SER A 159 13.69 -17.52 9.82
N PHE A 160 13.43 -18.05 8.62
CA PHE A 160 14.46 -18.20 7.58
C PHE A 160 14.95 -16.84 7.07
N TYR A 161 14.03 -15.92 6.81
CA TYR A 161 14.36 -14.56 6.38
C TYR A 161 15.23 -13.84 7.42
N LEU A 162 14.88 -13.93 8.71
CA LEU A 162 15.65 -13.33 9.80
C LEU A 162 17.06 -13.93 9.90
N ARG A 163 17.19 -15.26 9.87
CA ARG A 163 18.49 -15.94 9.90
C ARG A 163 19.37 -15.52 8.73
N ARG A 164 18.81 -15.45 7.52
CA ARG A 164 19.52 -14.97 6.33
C ARG A 164 19.96 -13.52 6.49
N ARG A 165 19.08 -12.66 7.02
CA ARG A 165 19.40 -11.25 7.29
C ARG A 165 20.48 -11.07 8.35
N GLN A 166 20.53 -11.95 9.35
CA GLN A 166 21.58 -11.98 10.37
C GLN A 166 22.92 -12.40 9.77
N ALA A 167 22.93 -13.41 8.90
CA ALA A 167 24.13 -13.91 8.22
C ALA A 167 24.66 -12.98 7.11
N SER A 168 23.80 -12.16 6.50
CA SER A 168 24.18 -11.22 5.43
C SER A 168 25.19 -10.16 5.90
N GLN A 169 26.25 -9.92 5.13
CA GLN A 169 27.16 -8.79 5.36
C GLN A 169 26.50 -7.45 5.01
N ASP A 170 25.61 -7.42 4.02
CA ASP A 170 24.83 -6.23 3.69
C ASP A 170 23.71 -5.99 4.71
N LYS A 171 23.86 -4.94 5.51
CA LYS A 171 22.90 -4.49 6.52
C LYS A 171 22.10 -3.24 6.09
N ARG A 172 22.21 -2.79 4.83
CA ARG A 172 21.50 -1.59 4.34
C ARG A 172 19.98 -1.75 4.44
N GLY A 173 19.30 -0.67 4.81
CA GLY A 173 17.86 -0.64 5.05
C GLY A 173 17.45 -1.09 6.47
N CYS A 174 16.20 -0.85 6.84
CA CYS A 174 15.71 -1.15 8.19
C CYS A 174 15.74 -2.66 8.48
N TYR A 175 16.16 -3.02 9.70
CA TYR A 175 16.04 -4.39 10.19
C TYR A 175 14.56 -4.82 10.21
N PRO A 176 14.25 -6.11 10.01
CA PRO A 176 12.86 -6.56 10.03
C PRO A 176 12.18 -6.20 11.35
N ARG A 177 10.92 -5.76 11.25
CA ARG A 177 10.13 -5.31 12.39
C ARG A 177 9.92 -6.46 13.38
N VAL A 178 9.95 -6.16 14.67
CA VAL A 178 9.59 -7.12 15.72
C VAL A 178 8.07 -7.31 15.68
N ARG A 179 7.66 -8.55 15.44
CA ARG A 179 6.25 -8.94 15.31
C ARG A 179 5.82 -9.70 16.55
N VAL A 180 4.96 -9.08 17.35
CA VAL A 180 4.38 -9.68 18.55
C VAL A 180 3.15 -10.46 18.12
N ARG A 181 3.18 -11.77 18.35
CA ARG A 181 2.08 -12.67 18.02
C ARG A 181 1.28 -12.88 19.29
N ASP A 182 0.18 -12.15 19.40
CA ASP A 182 -0.83 -12.42 20.39
C ASP A 182 -2.05 -13.02 19.67
N ASN A 183 -2.48 -14.20 20.09
CA ASN A 183 -3.62 -14.89 19.49
C ASN A 183 -4.96 -14.43 20.07
N THR A 184 -4.95 -13.47 21.00
CA THR A 184 -6.14 -12.98 21.69
C THR A 184 -7.13 -12.26 20.79
N GLU A 185 -6.67 -11.47 19.80
CA GLU A 185 -7.57 -10.74 18.91
C GLU A 185 -7.29 -11.00 17.42
N PRO A 186 -8.24 -11.60 16.69
CA PRO A 186 -8.12 -11.81 15.25
C PRO A 186 -8.30 -10.50 14.48
N SER A 187 -7.99 -10.53 13.18
CA SER A 187 -8.23 -9.39 12.29
C SER A 187 -9.73 -9.18 12.09
N THR A 188 -10.16 -7.93 12.08
CA THR A 188 -11.55 -7.53 11.82
C THR A 188 -11.96 -7.61 10.34
N SER A 189 -11.03 -7.88 9.42
CA SER A 189 -11.33 -8.06 8.00
C SER A 189 -12.13 -9.34 7.79
N LYS A 190 -13.21 -9.21 7.00
CA LYS A 190 -14.05 -10.33 6.55
C LYS A 190 -13.56 -10.96 5.25
N ASP A 191 -12.49 -10.42 4.67
CA ASP A 191 -11.95 -10.89 3.40
C ASP A 191 -11.28 -12.26 3.59
N PHE A 192 -11.52 -13.17 2.66
CA PHE A 192 -10.94 -14.49 2.66
C PHE A 192 -10.42 -14.90 1.29
N VAL A 193 -9.49 -15.84 1.28
CA VAL A 193 -8.94 -16.41 0.05
C VAL A 193 -9.70 -17.71 -0.24
N ALA A 194 -10.43 -17.74 -1.34
CA ALA A 194 -11.19 -18.91 -1.76
C ALA A 194 -10.30 -19.97 -2.44
N GLY A 195 -10.78 -21.21 -2.47
CA GLY A 195 -10.17 -22.29 -3.23
C GLY A 195 -8.81 -22.75 -2.67
N LEU A 196 -8.58 -22.65 -1.36
CA LEU A 196 -7.45 -23.29 -0.68
C LEU A 196 -7.83 -24.71 -0.21
N PRO A 197 -6.86 -25.56 0.16
CA PRO A 197 -7.17 -26.84 0.80
C PRO A 197 -7.93 -26.64 2.12
N LEU A 198 -8.79 -27.59 2.51
CA LEU A 198 -9.65 -27.47 3.70
C LEU A 198 -8.88 -27.17 4.99
N ASN A 199 -7.68 -27.75 5.14
CA ASN A 199 -6.82 -27.52 6.31
C ASN A 199 -6.24 -26.10 6.39
N ALA A 200 -6.41 -25.28 5.35
CA ALA A 200 -6.05 -23.86 5.38
C ALA A 200 -7.11 -23.01 6.10
N TYR A 201 -8.33 -23.53 6.25
CA TYR A 201 -9.45 -22.85 6.88
C TYR A 201 -9.61 -23.25 8.34
N ASP A 202 -9.94 -22.27 9.17
CA ASP A 202 -10.28 -22.46 10.57
C ASP A 202 -11.64 -23.17 10.67
N GLN A 203 -11.72 -24.23 11.47
CA GLN A 203 -12.92 -25.05 11.59
C GLN A 203 -14.10 -24.29 12.22
N VAL A 204 -13.83 -23.30 13.06
CA VAL A 204 -14.88 -22.48 13.69
C VAL A 204 -15.41 -21.43 12.71
N TRP A 205 -14.65 -21.12 11.66
CA TRP A 205 -15.03 -20.13 10.66
C TRP A 205 -15.82 -20.73 9.49
N MET A 206 -15.55 -21.98 9.11
CA MET A 206 -16.31 -22.70 8.09
C MET A 206 -17.73 -23.03 8.59
#